data_AF-A0ABD1EZV5-F1
#
_entry.id   AF-A0ABD1EZV5-F1
#
_cell.length_a   1.000
_cell.length_b   1.000
_cell.length_c   1.000
_cell.angle_alpha   90.00
_cell.angle_beta   90.00
_cell.angle_gamma   90.00
#
_symmetry.space_group_name_H-M   'P 1'
#
loop_
_entity.id
_entity.type
_entity.pdbx_description
1 polymer ?
#
loop_
_entity_poly.entity_id
_entity_poly.type
_entity_poly.pdbx_seq_one_letter_code
_entity_poly.pdbx_strand_id
1 'polypeptide(L)'
;MELVSSPNPHFIPGYTGFCPQYKYRIGNTYGTTTHKVLLDPTVHHAEKLVLSDRYADDYKTFRPALRDIDIVNERQGDTIYKHPMVPGYEGFVPREHAEYGQRYTVQATEALSDFEKLQNQKKAAMNEIIKVGYLQDNKWDPKTLEEKQLTQSDFKLPLIEVRPECGGLLRNVPVTEPPLTPPTASVSPYFSDNIDPEKYLKSGFTGHVPFGFASFGKTNKAMTNSNLCDFTSNYRKRLSNEWAPVELDRPDPPILIQPAEIYHKHIGQLPNYSGHIPGAIFRYGRTYGNDSRDAKRWLRGDFSN
;
A
#
# COMPACT_ATOMS: atom_id res chain seq x y z
N MET A 1 -34.39 3.15 -40.26
CA MET A 1 -34.47 2.33 -39.04
C MET A 1 -33.94 3.15 -37.89
N GLU A 2 -34.83 3.79 -37.13
CA GLU A 2 -34.48 4.43 -35.85
C GLU A 2 -34.19 3.32 -34.84
N LEU A 3 -32.91 3.10 -34.56
CA LEU A 3 -32.49 2.17 -33.50
C LEU A 3 -32.97 2.74 -32.16
N VAL A 4 -33.57 1.88 -31.32
CA VAL A 4 -33.99 2.15 -29.94
C VAL A 4 -32.80 2.73 -29.15
N SER A 5 -32.66 4.05 -29.17
CA SER A 5 -31.57 4.76 -28.51
C SER A 5 -32.07 5.24 -27.15
N SER A 6 -31.49 4.72 -26.07
CA SER A 6 -31.74 5.25 -24.73
C SER A 6 -31.22 6.68 -24.65
N PRO A 7 -32.01 7.64 -24.11
CA PRO A 7 -31.54 9.03 -23.98
C PRO A 7 -30.30 9.10 -23.07
N ASN A 8 -29.41 10.05 -23.36
CA ASN A 8 -28.30 10.36 -22.46
C ASN A 8 -28.82 11.12 -21.24
N PRO A 9 -28.25 10.93 -20.03
CA PRO A 9 -27.08 10.10 -19.73
C PRO A 9 -27.44 8.64 -19.42
N HIS A 10 -26.67 7.66 -19.91
CA HIS A 10 -26.78 6.25 -19.53
C HIS A 10 -25.42 5.54 -19.61
N PHE A 11 -25.27 4.39 -18.97
CA PHE A 11 -24.05 3.61 -19.11
C PHE A 11 -24.06 2.79 -20.41
N ILE A 12 -22.91 2.75 -21.07
CA ILE A 12 -22.72 2.02 -22.32
C ILE A 12 -22.73 0.51 -22.00
N PRO A 13 -23.42 -0.32 -22.81
CA PRO A 13 -23.33 -1.78 -22.69
C PRO A 13 -21.87 -2.25 -22.65
N GLY A 14 -21.51 -3.04 -21.63
CA GLY A 14 -20.13 -3.49 -21.40
C GLY A 14 -19.37 -2.69 -20.33
N TYR A 15 -19.95 -1.62 -19.77
CA TYR A 15 -19.41 -0.97 -18.58
C TYR A 15 -19.35 -1.94 -17.40
N THR A 16 -18.15 -2.18 -16.87
CA THR A 16 -17.87 -3.12 -15.78
C THR A 16 -17.74 -2.44 -14.40
N GLY A 17 -17.91 -1.12 -14.34
CA GLY A 17 -17.84 -0.37 -13.10
C GLY A 17 -19.12 -0.46 -12.26
N PHE A 18 -19.09 0.21 -11.10
CA PHE A 18 -20.21 0.19 -10.16
C PHE A 18 -21.39 1.04 -10.66
N CYS A 19 -22.58 0.45 -10.74
CA CYS A 19 -23.83 1.16 -10.98
C CYS A 19 -24.74 1.02 -9.74
N PRO A 20 -25.00 2.12 -9.01
CA PRO A 20 -25.79 2.07 -7.78
C PRO A 20 -27.21 1.59 -8.06
N GLN A 21 -27.76 0.78 -7.16
CA GLN A 21 -29.12 0.22 -7.24
C GLN A 21 -29.47 -0.63 -8.49
N TYR A 22 -28.56 -0.83 -9.44
CA TYR A 22 -28.83 -1.59 -10.68
C TYR A 22 -29.40 -3.00 -10.40
N LYS A 23 -28.82 -3.71 -9.43
CA LYS A 23 -29.24 -5.08 -9.07
C LYS A 23 -30.68 -5.17 -8.55
N TYR A 24 -31.26 -4.07 -8.08
CA TYR A 24 -32.62 -4.02 -7.53
C TYR A 24 -33.67 -3.57 -8.57
N ARG A 25 -33.25 -3.13 -9.76
CA ARG A 25 -34.15 -2.67 -10.83
C ARG A 25 -34.15 -3.69 -11.97
N ILE A 26 -35.23 -4.47 -12.07
CA ILE A 26 -35.39 -5.55 -13.04
C ILE A 26 -36.43 -5.15 -14.10
N GLY A 27 -36.28 -5.67 -15.32
CA GLY A 27 -37.32 -5.58 -16.37
C GLY A 27 -37.13 -4.48 -17.42
N ASN A 28 -36.03 -3.73 -17.40
CA ASN A 28 -35.65 -2.78 -18.45
C ASN A 28 -34.29 -3.15 -19.06
N THR A 29 -34.00 -2.64 -20.26
CA THR A 29 -32.68 -2.76 -20.88
C THR A 29 -31.62 -2.01 -20.07
N TYR A 30 -30.36 -2.43 -20.18
CA TYR A 30 -29.24 -1.84 -19.43
C TYR A 30 -29.17 -0.31 -19.56
N GLY A 31 -29.27 0.21 -20.80
CA GLY A 31 -29.27 1.66 -21.05
C GLY A 31 -30.45 2.37 -20.37
N THR A 32 -31.65 1.79 -20.42
CA THR A 32 -32.84 2.39 -19.80
C THR A 32 -32.78 2.37 -18.27
N THR A 33 -32.31 1.27 -17.68
CA THR A 33 -32.16 1.14 -16.23
C THR A 33 -31.11 2.12 -15.70
N THR A 34 -29.96 2.19 -16.35
CA THR A 34 -28.86 3.07 -15.94
C THR A 34 -29.20 4.54 -16.15
N HIS A 35 -29.94 4.89 -17.21
CA HIS A 35 -30.50 6.23 -17.39
C HIS A 35 -31.36 6.68 -16.21
N LYS A 36 -32.32 5.83 -15.82
CA LYS A 36 -33.21 6.11 -14.69
C LYS A 36 -32.44 6.24 -13.38
N VAL A 37 -31.45 5.37 -13.14
CA VAL A 37 -30.61 5.41 -11.93
C VAL A 37 -29.77 6.69 -11.83
N LEU A 38 -29.24 7.18 -12.95
CA LEU A 38 -28.41 8.39 -12.98
C LEU A 38 -29.22 9.67 -12.73
N LEU A 39 -30.52 9.68 -13.05
CA LEU A 39 -31.40 10.83 -12.87
C LEU A 39 -32.23 10.78 -11.59
N ASP A 40 -32.18 9.68 -10.84
CA ASP A 40 -33.02 9.47 -9.67
C ASP A 40 -32.44 10.17 -8.43
N PRO A 41 -33.11 11.20 -7.88
CA PRO A 41 -32.60 11.96 -6.73
C PRO A 41 -32.59 11.15 -5.42
N THR A 42 -33.27 10.00 -5.37
CA THR A 42 -33.27 9.11 -4.20
C THR A 42 -32.03 8.21 -4.15
N VAL A 43 -31.28 8.13 -5.25
CA VAL A 43 -30.02 7.40 -5.32
C VAL A 43 -28.92 8.35 -4.85
N HIS A 44 -28.15 7.95 -3.85
CA HIS A 44 -26.97 8.72 -3.45
C HIS A 44 -25.90 8.63 -4.54
N HIS A 45 -25.70 9.73 -5.27
CA HIS A 45 -24.56 9.93 -6.15
C HIS A 45 -23.49 10.76 -5.44
N ALA A 46 -22.24 10.64 -5.90
CA ALA A 46 -21.20 11.58 -5.51
C ALA A 46 -21.55 12.96 -6.08
N GLU A 47 -21.36 14.02 -5.29
CA GLU A 47 -21.59 15.42 -5.72
C GLU A 47 -20.74 15.80 -6.95
N LYS A 48 -19.62 15.11 -7.15
CA LYS A 48 -18.62 15.40 -8.18
C LYS A 48 -18.11 14.11 -8.82
N LEU A 49 -17.97 14.09 -10.15
CA LEU A 49 -17.44 12.93 -10.88
C LEU A 49 -15.98 12.66 -10.51
N VAL A 50 -15.58 11.39 -10.45
CA VAL A 50 -14.19 10.98 -10.12
C VAL A 50 -13.16 11.60 -11.08
N LEU A 51 -13.55 11.84 -12.33
CA LEU A 51 -12.73 12.45 -13.38
C LEU A 51 -13.08 13.92 -13.67
N SER A 52 -13.96 14.54 -12.88
CA SER A 52 -14.20 15.97 -13.05
C SER A 52 -12.92 16.75 -12.77
N ASP A 53 -12.74 17.84 -13.51
CA ASP A 53 -11.61 18.72 -13.32
C ASP A 53 -11.65 19.22 -11.87
N ARG A 54 -10.65 18.81 -11.09
CA ARG A 54 -10.44 19.37 -9.76
C ARG A 54 -9.83 20.73 -10.02
N TYR A 55 -10.68 21.73 -10.28
CA TYR A 55 -10.27 23.11 -10.16
C TYR A 55 -9.49 23.25 -8.87
N ALA A 56 -8.36 23.95 -8.98
CA ALA A 56 -7.26 23.99 -8.03
C ALA A 56 -7.66 24.20 -6.56
N ASP A 57 -8.82 24.75 -6.25
CA ASP A 57 -9.03 25.45 -4.99
C ASP A 57 -9.84 24.66 -3.95
N ASP A 58 -10.55 23.58 -4.32
CA ASP A 58 -11.39 22.85 -3.34
C ASP A 58 -10.54 21.99 -2.37
N TYR A 59 -9.30 21.63 -2.74
CA TYR A 59 -8.44 20.73 -1.94
C TYR A 59 -6.93 21.03 -2.04
N LYS A 60 -6.51 22.22 -2.48
CA LYS A 60 -5.09 22.61 -2.36
C LYS A 60 -4.75 22.87 -0.89
N THR A 61 -4.45 21.80 -0.15
CA THR A 61 -3.56 21.94 1.00
C THR A 61 -2.19 22.27 0.44
N PHE A 62 -1.85 23.57 0.38
CA PHE A 62 -0.46 23.96 0.14
C PHE A 62 0.38 23.35 1.28
N ARG A 63 1.30 22.47 0.90
CA ARG A 63 2.17 21.71 1.78
C ARG A 63 3.62 22.09 1.45
N PRO A 64 4.43 22.51 2.43
CA PRO A 64 4.10 22.73 3.85
C PRO A 64 3.17 23.94 4.05
N ALA A 65 2.51 24.04 5.20
CA ALA A 65 1.67 25.19 5.52
C ALA A 65 2.52 26.47 5.68
N LEU A 66 1.98 27.63 5.29
CA LEU A 66 2.69 28.91 5.41
C LEU A 66 3.19 29.18 6.84
N ARG A 67 2.38 28.86 7.85
CA ARG A 67 2.76 28.98 9.27
C ARG A 67 3.99 28.15 9.64
N ASP A 68 4.12 26.95 9.08
CA ASP A 68 5.26 26.07 9.38
C ASP A 68 6.53 26.59 8.68
N ILE A 69 6.39 27.16 7.48
CA ILE A 69 7.48 27.86 6.78
C ILE A 69 7.95 29.06 7.61
N ASP A 70 7.03 29.88 8.12
CA ASP A 70 7.34 31.05 8.93
C ASP A 70 8.10 30.63 10.20
N ILE A 71 7.59 29.63 10.93
CA ILE A 71 8.26 29.08 12.12
C ILE A 71 9.68 28.61 11.79
N VAL A 72 9.87 27.87 10.70
CA VAL A 72 11.20 27.37 10.32
C VAL A 72 12.15 28.52 9.95
N ASN A 73 11.65 29.58 9.29
CA ASN A 73 12.44 30.73 8.89
C ASN A 73 12.79 31.68 10.05
N GLU A 74 11.93 31.77 11.07
CA GLU A 74 12.15 32.57 12.28
C GLU A 74 13.21 31.98 13.23
N ARG A 75 13.58 30.71 13.05
CA ARG A 75 14.59 30.03 13.87
C ARG A 75 15.92 30.77 13.83
N GLN A 76 16.43 31.10 15.02
CA GLN A 76 17.78 31.64 15.18
C GLN A 76 18.78 30.48 15.25
N GLY A 77 19.60 30.31 14.21
CA GLY A 77 20.60 29.23 14.17
C GLY A 77 21.11 28.90 12.77
N ASP A 78 21.46 27.63 12.57
CA ASP A 78 22.09 27.13 11.35
C ASP A 78 21.29 27.43 10.08
N THR A 79 21.98 27.99 9.08
CA THR A 79 21.41 28.31 7.76
C THR A 79 20.96 27.09 6.98
N ILE A 80 21.40 25.89 7.40
CA ILE A 80 21.09 24.60 6.78
C ILE A 80 19.60 24.26 6.90
N TYR A 81 18.98 24.61 8.04
CA TYR A 81 17.60 24.24 8.35
C TYR A 81 16.61 25.37 8.03
N LYS A 82 16.70 25.90 6.80
CA LYS A 82 15.79 26.92 6.26
C LYS A 82 14.91 26.36 5.17
N HIS A 83 13.70 26.90 5.03
CA HIS A 83 12.84 26.54 3.92
C HIS A 83 13.25 27.30 2.64
N PRO A 84 13.29 26.66 1.46
CA PRO A 84 13.15 25.22 1.24
C PRO A 84 14.43 24.46 1.59
N MET A 85 14.29 23.37 2.33
CA MET A 85 15.42 22.48 2.59
C MET A 85 15.85 21.75 1.31
N VAL A 86 17.16 21.64 1.09
CA VAL A 86 17.71 21.02 -0.12
C VAL A 86 17.52 19.49 -0.08
N PRO A 87 16.83 18.88 -1.06
CA PRO A 87 16.78 17.43 -1.19
C PRO A 87 18.17 16.81 -1.32
N GLY A 88 18.40 15.69 -0.65
CA GLY A 88 19.71 15.01 -0.64
C GLY A 88 20.63 15.41 0.52
N TYR A 89 20.15 16.24 1.45
CA TYR A 89 20.83 16.43 2.73
C TYR A 89 20.81 15.13 3.54
N GLU A 90 22.00 14.56 3.75
CA GLU A 90 22.22 13.29 4.45
C GLU A 90 22.42 13.46 5.97
N GLY A 91 22.46 14.71 6.45
CA GLY A 91 22.55 14.99 7.87
C GLY A 91 21.25 14.74 8.64
N PHE A 92 21.33 14.78 9.96
CA PHE A 92 20.19 14.55 10.83
C PHE A 92 19.18 15.71 10.76
N VAL A 93 17.92 15.40 10.45
CA VAL A 93 16.80 16.36 10.53
C VAL A 93 15.91 15.98 11.72
N PRO A 94 15.81 16.84 12.75
CA PRO A 94 14.99 16.55 13.93
C PRO A 94 13.55 16.19 13.56
N ARG A 95 13.06 15.07 14.11
CA ARG A 95 11.69 14.54 13.95
C ARG A 95 11.28 14.12 12.53
N GLU A 96 12.17 14.20 11.53
CA GLU A 96 11.84 13.87 10.13
C GLU A 96 11.41 12.41 9.95
N HIS A 97 12.10 11.48 10.62
CA HIS A 97 11.83 10.04 10.51
C HIS A 97 10.49 9.58 11.09
N ALA A 98 9.72 10.46 11.73
CA ALA A 98 8.38 10.14 12.22
C ALA A 98 7.30 10.31 11.14
N GLU A 99 7.63 10.97 10.03
CA GLU A 99 6.70 11.26 8.93
C GLU A 99 7.08 10.45 7.68
N TYR A 100 6.10 10.09 6.83
CA TYR A 100 6.35 9.33 5.60
C TYR A 100 5.39 9.72 4.48
N GLY A 101 5.76 9.44 3.23
CA GLY A 101 4.87 9.56 2.07
C GLY A 101 4.75 10.97 1.46
N GLN A 102 5.61 11.91 1.88
CA GLN A 102 5.67 13.27 1.34
C GLN A 102 7.01 13.55 0.63
N ARG A 103 7.10 14.70 -0.04
CA ARG A 103 8.39 15.17 -0.58
C ARG A 103 9.31 15.53 0.58
N TYR A 104 10.60 15.20 0.45
CA TYR A 104 11.62 15.50 1.45
C TYR A 104 11.55 16.95 1.97
N THR A 105 11.43 17.93 1.07
CA THR A 105 11.39 19.34 1.45
C THR A 105 10.21 19.70 2.35
N VAL A 106 9.07 19.05 2.14
CA VAL A 106 7.84 19.26 2.91
C VAL A 106 7.99 18.60 4.27
N GLN A 107 8.39 17.33 4.28
CA GLN A 107 8.59 16.53 5.48
C GLN A 107 9.63 17.16 6.42
N ALA A 108 10.75 17.62 5.87
CA ALA A 108 11.79 18.28 6.64
C ALA A 108 11.29 19.60 7.28
N THR A 109 10.47 20.38 6.56
CA THR A 109 9.90 21.61 7.14
C THR A 109 8.81 21.36 8.17
N GLU A 110 7.91 20.40 7.94
CA GLU A 110 6.88 20.05 8.91
C GLU A 110 7.55 19.54 10.20
N ALA A 111 8.50 18.61 10.09
CA ALA A 111 9.28 18.08 11.20
C ALA A 111 10.06 19.15 11.99
N LEU A 112 10.72 20.09 11.30
CA LEU A 112 11.43 21.19 11.96
C LEU A 112 10.49 22.16 12.66
N SER A 113 9.36 22.50 12.06
CA SER A 113 8.35 23.35 12.69
C SER A 113 7.83 22.71 13.98
N ASP A 114 7.66 21.39 13.95
CA ASP A 114 7.19 20.57 15.05
C ASP A 114 8.22 20.46 16.17
N PHE A 115 9.49 20.35 15.81
CA PHE A 115 10.60 20.41 16.76
C PHE A 115 10.66 21.77 17.47
N GLU A 116 10.51 22.86 16.72
CA GLU A 116 10.58 24.22 17.26
C GLU A 116 9.41 24.52 18.22
N LYS A 117 8.19 24.11 17.84
CA LYS A 117 7.01 24.19 18.74
C LYS A 117 7.27 23.47 20.06
N LEU A 118 7.87 22.27 20.00
CA LEU A 118 8.17 21.48 21.18
C LEU A 118 9.26 22.10 22.06
N GLN A 119 10.31 22.67 21.46
CA GLN A 119 11.34 23.41 22.21
C GLN A 119 10.75 24.62 22.92
N ASN A 120 9.90 25.39 22.25
CA ASN A 120 9.24 26.56 22.82
C ASN A 120 8.29 26.18 23.96
N GLN A 121 7.51 25.11 23.80
CA GLN A 121 6.65 24.59 24.89
C GLN A 121 7.49 24.14 26.09
N LYS A 122 8.58 23.39 25.86
CA LYS A 122 9.47 22.94 26.93
C LYS A 122 10.12 24.12 27.66
N LYS A 123 10.57 25.14 26.92
CA LYS A 123 11.14 26.37 27.48
C LYS A 123 10.11 27.14 28.29
N ALA A 124 8.87 27.27 27.79
CA ALA A 124 7.77 27.91 28.50
C ALA A 124 7.45 27.18 29.82
N ALA A 125 7.32 25.85 29.78
CA ALA A 125 7.09 25.03 30.98
C ALA A 125 8.23 25.16 31.99
N MET A 126 9.49 25.15 31.53
CA MET A 126 10.64 25.37 32.41
C MET A 126 10.61 26.77 33.05
N ASN A 127 10.32 27.80 32.27
CA ASN A 127 10.20 29.17 32.79
C ASN A 127 9.06 29.31 33.80
N GLU A 128 7.95 28.60 33.59
CA GLU A 128 6.83 28.54 34.52
C GLU A 128 7.25 27.94 35.86
N ILE A 129 7.96 26.80 35.84
CA ILE A 129 8.49 26.17 37.07
C ILE A 129 9.46 27.12 37.80
N ILE A 130 10.38 27.75 37.07
CA ILE A 130 11.33 28.72 37.63
C ILE A 130 10.58 29.89 38.28
N LYS A 131 9.54 30.41 37.61
CA LYS A 131 8.71 31.50 38.11
C LYS A 131 7.97 31.10 39.39
N VAL A 132 7.41 29.90 39.45
CA VAL A 132 6.78 29.36 40.68
C VAL A 132 7.79 29.31 41.82
N GLY A 133 9.01 28.82 41.56
CA GLY A 133 10.07 28.80 42.57
C GLY A 133 10.42 30.19 43.12
N TYR A 134 10.57 31.19 42.24
CA TYR A 134 10.84 32.57 42.69
C TYR A 134 9.69 33.19 43.48
N LEU A 135 8.44 32.91 43.10
CA LEU A 135 7.24 33.35 43.80
C LEU A 135 7.18 32.76 45.22
N GLN A 136 7.45 31.45 45.36
CA GLN A 136 7.46 30.77 46.66
C GLN A 136 8.61 31.22 47.58
N ASP A 137 9.73 31.62 47.00
CA ASP A 137 10.88 32.18 47.72
C ASP A 137 10.69 33.67 48.11
N ASN A 138 9.55 34.30 47.75
CA ASN A 138 9.30 35.74 47.88
C ASN A 138 10.39 36.62 47.23
N LYS A 139 11.07 36.09 46.20
CA LYS A 139 12.10 36.82 45.43
C LYS A 139 11.50 37.55 44.22
N TRP A 140 10.22 37.32 43.93
CA TRP A 140 9.51 37.90 42.80
C TRP A 140 8.09 38.30 43.21
N ASP A 141 7.68 39.52 42.84
CA ASP A 141 6.34 40.03 43.12
C ASP A 141 5.38 39.75 41.95
N PRO A 142 4.27 39.01 42.16
CA PRO A 142 3.30 38.71 41.12
C PRO A 142 2.47 39.95 40.77
N LYS A 143 2.50 40.37 39.49
CA LYS A 143 1.77 41.53 38.97
C LYS A 143 0.41 41.14 38.37
N THR A 144 0.35 39.99 37.70
CA THR A 144 -0.86 39.53 37.01
C THR A 144 -1.68 38.59 37.90
N LEU A 145 -3.01 38.53 37.68
CA LEU A 145 -3.90 37.65 38.45
C LEU A 145 -3.53 36.16 38.31
N GLU A 146 -3.13 35.73 37.11
CA GLU A 146 -2.62 34.38 36.86
C GLU A 146 -1.38 34.04 37.71
N GLU A 147 -0.49 35.02 37.91
CA GLU A 147 0.72 34.85 38.73
C GLU A 147 0.39 34.71 40.22
N LYS A 148 -0.66 35.39 40.68
CA LYS A 148 -1.18 35.27 42.05
C LYS A 148 -1.93 33.97 42.29
N GLN A 149 -2.48 33.35 41.25
CA GLN A 149 -3.07 32.01 41.37
C GLN A 149 -1.99 30.94 41.49
N LEU A 150 -0.86 31.10 40.78
CA LEU A 150 0.30 30.20 40.86
C LEU A 150 0.91 30.10 42.28
N THR A 151 0.76 31.14 43.12
CA THR A 151 1.22 31.11 44.53
C THR A 151 0.40 30.20 45.45
N GLN A 152 -0.78 29.71 45.02
CA GLN A 152 -1.65 28.85 45.85
C GLN A 152 -1.30 27.36 45.80
N SER A 153 -0.15 26.98 45.26
CA SER A 153 0.26 25.58 45.21
C SER A 153 0.41 24.98 46.62
N ASP A 154 -0.21 23.84 46.88
CA ASP A 154 -0.12 23.12 48.17
C ASP A 154 1.31 22.66 48.52
N PHE A 155 2.19 22.59 47.52
CA PHE A 155 3.56 22.09 47.66
C PHE A 155 4.60 23.19 47.39
N LYS A 156 5.61 23.29 48.27
CA LYS A 156 6.76 24.17 48.09
C LYS A 156 7.84 23.47 47.26
N LEU A 157 8.31 24.14 46.20
CA LEU A 157 9.37 23.72 45.31
C LEU A 157 10.72 24.34 45.73
N PRO A 158 11.84 23.64 45.45
CA PRO A 158 11.89 22.24 45.04
C PRO A 158 11.32 21.34 46.14
N LEU A 159 10.65 20.24 45.75
CA LEU A 159 10.07 19.31 46.70
C LEU A 159 11.16 18.84 47.67
N ILE A 160 10.95 19.06 48.96
CA ILE A 160 11.86 18.59 50.00
C ILE A 160 11.71 17.07 50.05
N GLU A 161 12.84 16.37 49.99
CA GLU A 161 12.86 14.92 50.15
C GLU A 161 12.44 14.55 51.59
N VAL A 162 11.21 14.05 51.74
CA VAL A 162 10.61 13.75 53.05
C VAL A 162 11.21 12.49 53.70
N ARG A 163 11.82 11.62 52.88
CA ARG A 163 12.49 10.38 53.32
C ARG A 163 13.82 10.20 52.59
N PRO A 164 14.89 10.89 53.03
CA PRO A 164 16.22 10.71 52.43
C PRO A 164 16.71 9.25 52.52
N GLU A 165 16.18 8.44 53.44
CA GLU A 165 16.42 7.00 53.50
C GLU A 165 15.74 6.18 52.38
N CYS A 166 14.68 6.72 51.78
CA CYS A 166 14.03 6.19 50.57
C CYS A 166 14.57 6.86 49.30
N GLY A 167 15.30 7.96 49.47
CA GLY A 167 16.09 8.66 48.47
C GLY A 167 17.26 7.81 47.98
N GLY A 168 17.00 6.89 47.08
CA GLY A 168 18.08 6.21 46.37
C GLY A 168 18.89 5.21 47.20
N LEU A 169 18.27 4.49 48.15
CA LEU A 169 18.68 3.09 48.26
C LEU A 169 18.11 2.41 47.01
N LEU A 170 18.86 2.46 45.90
CA LEU A 170 18.81 1.38 44.93
C LEU A 170 19.10 0.14 45.76
N ARG A 171 18.06 -0.53 46.23
CA ARG A 171 18.13 -1.92 46.63
C ARG A 171 18.46 -2.66 45.35
N ASN A 172 19.72 -2.60 44.95
CA ASN A 172 20.41 -3.72 44.32
C ASN A 172 20.44 -4.82 45.38
N VAL A 173 19.26 -5.29 45.81
CA VAL A 173 19.15 -6.62 46.38
C VAL A 173 19.47 -7.47 45.16
N PRO A 174 20.60 -8.19 45.15
CA PRO A 174 20.80 -9.19 44.13
C PRO A 174 19.65 -10.18 44.30
N VAL A 175 18.61 -9.99 43.50
CA VAL A 175 17.62 -11.03 43.28
C VAL A 175 18.44 -12.11 42.61
N THR A 176 18.53 -13.28 43.22
CA THR A 176 18.99 -14.47 42.51
C THR A 176 17.98 -14.72 41.41
N GLU A 177 18.23 -14.12 40.24
CA GLU A 177 17.48 -14.43 39.04
C GLU A 177 17.65 -15.94 38.81
N PRO A 178 16.56 -16.68 38.59
CA PRO A 178 16.70 -18.06 38.17
C PRO A 178 17.60 -18.09 36.95
N PRO A 179 18.54 -19.05 36.85
CA PRO A 179 19.45 -19.12 35.72
C PRO A 179 18.63 -19.07 34.44
N LEU A 180 18.91 -18.07 33.59
CA LEU A 180 18.30 -18.00 32.28
C LEU A 180 18.63 -19.31 31.58
N THR A 181 17.58 -20.08 31.27
CA THR A 181 17.75 -21.27 30.43
C THR A 181 18.43 -20.81 29.16
N PRO A 182 19.50 -21.49 28.71
CA PRO A 182 20.18 -21.10 27.49
C PRO A 182 19.15 -20.96 26.37
N PRO A 183 19.24 -19.92 25.52
CA PRO A 183 18.30 -19.75 24.42
C PRO A 183 18.30 -21.02 23.58
N THR A 184 17.19 -21.75 23.57
CA THR A 184 17.01 -22.96 22.75
C THR A 184 16.83 -22.62 21.26
N ALA A 185 16.67 -21.33 20.93
CA ALA A 185 16.28 -20.86 19.62
C ALA A 185 17.49 -20.48 18.76
N SER A 186 18.03 -21.43 18.00
CA SER A 186 18.75 -21.09 16.76
C SER A 186 17.89 -21.25 15.51
N VAL A 187 16.74 -21.94 15.61
CA VAL A 187 15.93 -22.31 14.44
C VAL A 187 14.58 -21.60 14.46
N SER A 188 14.28 -20.94 13.34
CA SER A 188 13.00 -20.28 13.11
C SER A 188 11.82 -21.27 13.20
N PRO A 189 10.66 -20.90 13.77
CA PRO A 189 9.49 -21.80 13.87
C PRO A 189 8.99 -22.38 12.54
N TYR A 190 9.35 -21.77 11.41
CA TYR A 190 9.06 -22.31 10.08
C TYR A 190 9.82 -23.60 9.76
N PHE A 191 11.00 -23.78 10.33
CA PHE A 191 11.93 -24.87 10.03
C PHE A 191 12.19 -25.80 11.22
N SER A 192 11.63 -25.51 12.40
CA SER A 192 11.70 -26.42 13.54
C SER A 192 10.85 -27.69 13.32
N ASP A 193 11.13 -28.73 14.10
CA ASP A 193 10.38 -30.00 14.02
C ASP A 193 8.96 -29.87 14.59
N ASN A 194 8.01 -30.67 14.08
CA ASN A 194 6.62 -30.66 14.54
C ASN A 194 6.45 -31.06 16.02
N ILE A 195 7.45 -31.72 16.61
CA ILE A 195 7.45 -32.17 18.00
C ILE A 195 7.85 -31.02 18.95
N ASP A 196 8.47 -29.96 18.43
CA ASP A 196 8.97 -28.85 19.23
C ASP A 196 7.81 -28.05 19.87
N PRO A 197 7.75 -27.97 21.22
CA PRO A 197 6.71 -27.19 21.91
C PRO A 197 6.80 -25.68 21.65
N GLU A 198 7.96 -25.19 21.19
CA GLU A 198 8.19 -23.79 20.83
C GLU A 198 7.96 -23.49 19.33
N LYS A 199 7.41 -24.45 18.58
CA LYS A 199 6.96 -24.24 17.20
C LYS A 199 5.66 -23.46 17.12
N TYR A 200 5.70 -22.17 17.40
CA TYR A 200 4.58 -21.24 17.22
C TYR A 200 5.09 -19.82 17.03
N LEU A 201 4.25 -18.93 16.51
CA LEU A 201 4.62 -17.53 16.32
C LEU A 201 4.26 -16.75 17.59
N LYS A 202 5.21 -15.95 18.09
CA LYS A 202 5.01 -15.13 19.28
C LYS A 202 3.91 -14.08 19.04
N SER A 203 3.21 -13.70 20.10
CA SER A 203 2.18 -12.65 20.01
C SER A 203 2.79 -11.35 19.51
N GLY A 204 2.14 -10.68 18.57
CA GLY A 204 2.67 -9.48 17.91
C GLY A 204 3.52 -9.73 16.67
N PHE A 205 3.68 -10.99 16.24
CA PHE A 205 4.31 -11.29 14.95
C PHE A 205 3.48 -10.71 13.79
N THR A 206 4.10 -9.87 12.97
CA THR A 206 3.45 -9.14 11.85
C THR A 206 3.71 -9.78 10.48
N GLY A 207 4.47 -10.87 10.42
CA GLY A 207 4.78 -11.58 9.18
C GLY A 207 3.67 -12.55 8.74
N HIS A 208 3.91 -13.22 7.62
CA HIS A 208 2.94 -14.14 7.03
C HIS A 208 2.81 -15.45 7.83
N VAL A 209 1.58 -15.80 8.25
CA VAL A 209 1.27 -17.10 8.88
C VAL A 209 0.74 -18.07 7.80
N PRO A 210 1.50 -19.11 7.43
CA PRO A 210 1.05 -20.07 6.41
C PRO A 210 -0.19 -20.80 6.92
N PHE A 211 -1.15 -21.11 6.04
CA PHE A 211 -2.42 -21.77 6.40
C PHE A 211 -3.25 -21.05 7.49
N GLY A 212 -2.98 -19.77 7.75
CA GLY A 212 -3.63 -18.92 8.77
C GLY A 212 -5.16 -19.05 8.83
N PHE A 213 -5.80 -19.00 7.66
CA PHE A 213 -7.26 -19.02 7.52
C PHE A 213 -7.91 -20.33 7.98
N ALA A 214 -7.22 -21.47 7.90
CA ALA A 214 -7.82 -22.77 8.22
C ALA A 214 -8.01 -22.99 9.74
N SER A 215 -7.23 -22.29 10.56
CA SER A 215 -7.27 -22.40 12.03
C SER A 215 -7.81 -21.15 12.71
N PHE A 216 -8.64 -20.37 11.99
CA PHE A 216 -9.25 -19.15 12.52
C PHE A 216 -10.08 -19.44 13.80
N GLY A 217 -9.97 -18.57 14.81
CA GLY A 217 -10.70 -18.67 16.07
C GLY A 217 -9.98 -19.43 17.21
N LYS A 218 -8.82 -20.05 16.95
CA LYS A 218 -7.95 -20.62 17.99
C LYS A 218 -7.08 -19.54 18.65
N THR A 219 -6.57 -19.82 19.86
CA THR A 219 -5.57 -18.94 20.50
C THR A 219 -4.29 -18.87 19.66
N ASN A 220 -3.54 -17.77 19.75
CA ASN A 220 -2.38 -17.53 18.87
C ASN A 220 -1.38 -18.72 18.87
N LYS A 221 -1.03 -19.26 20.05
CA LYS A 221 -0.13 -20.41 20.17
C LYS A 221 -0.69 -21.66 19.48
N ALA A 222 -1.95 -22.01 19.72
CA ALA A 222 -2.58 -23.20 19.14
C ALA A 222 -2.79 -23.06 17.63
N MET A 223 -3.21 -21.88 17.17
CA MET A 223 -3.42 -21.57 15.76
C MET A 223 -2.10 -21.67 14.98
N THR A 224 -1.08 -20.94 15.42
CA THR A 224 0.19 -20.85 14.68
C THR A 224 0.98 -22.15 14.75
N ASN A 225 0.91 -22.90 15.85
CA ASN A 225 1.51 -24.25 15.91
C ASN A 225 0.88 -25.20 14.90
N SER A 226 -0.45 -25.35 14.90
CA SER A 226 -1.17 -26.22 13.95
C SER A 226 -0.80 -25.87 12.50
N ASN A 227 -0.83 -24.59 12.19
CA ASN A 227 -0.55 -24.06 10.87
C ASN A 227 0.89 -24.28 10.41
N LEU A 228 1.87 -24.10 11.30
CA LEU A 228 3.28 -24.37 11.01
C LEU A 228 3.56 -25.87 10.85
N CYS A 229 2.88 -26.72 11.63
CA CYS A 229 2.96 -28.18 11.48
C CYS A 229 2.40 -28.65 10.14
N ASP A 230 1.27 -28.10 9.70
CA ASP A 230 0.68 -28.36 8.38
C ASP A 230 1.59 -27.88 7.25
N PHE A 231 2.22 -26.71 7.44
CA PHE A 231 3.20 -26.17 6.51
C PHE A 231 4.43 -27.06 6.37
N THR A 232 5.05 -27.46 7.47
CA THR A 232 6.23 -28.34 7.43
C THR A 232 5.89 -29.71 6.84
N SER A 233 4.71 -30.26 7.16
CA SER A 233 4.27 -31.54 6.59
C SER A 233 4.05 -31.45 5.08
N ASN A 234 3.38 -30.40 4.59
CA ASN A 234 3.24 -30.15 3.16
C ASN A 234 4.57 -29.91 2.46
N TYR A 235 5.46 -29.13 3.07
CA TYR A 235 6.78 -28.85 2.55
C TYR A 235 7.60 -30.14 2.37
N ARG A 236 7.64 -30.99 3.40
CA ARG A 236 8.32 -32.30 3.36
C ARG A 236 7.70 -33.24 2.31
N LYS A 237 6.37 -33.28 2.21
CA LYS A 237 5.66 -34.09 1.19
C LYS A 237 5.97 -33.63 -0.24
N ARG A 238 6.11 -32.32 -0.47
CA ARG A 238 6.48 -31.79 -1.78
C ARG A 238 7.92 -32.16 -2.13
N LEU A 239 8.85 -31.98 -1.20
CA LEU A 239 10.25 -32.40 -1.38
C LEU A 239 10.38 -33.90 -1.70
N SER A 240 9.58 -34.76 -1.06
CA SER A 240 9.59 -36.20 -1.39
C SER A 240 9.07 -36.51 -2.79
N ASN A 241 8.22 -35.65 -3.35
CA ASN A 241 7.59 -35.86 -4.66
C ASN A 241 8.35 -35.20 -5.82
N GLU A 242 9.30 -34.29 -5.56
CA GLU A 242 10.07 -33.60 -6.61
C GLU A 242 11.02 -34.54 -7.39
N TRP A 243 11.35 -35.70 -6.83
CA TRP A 243 12.23 -36.70 -7.47
C TRP A 243 11.48 -37.92 -8.04
N ALA A 244 10.14 -37.95 -7.95
CA ALA A 244 9.37 -39.03 -8.56
C ALA A 244 9.09 -38.65 -10.03
N PRO A 245 9.59 -39.40 -11.04
CA PRO A 245 9.18 -39.18 -12.42
C PRO A 245 7.67 -39.36 -12.51
N VAL A 246 6.96 -38.31 -12.94
CA VAL A 246 5.52 -38.37 -13.15
C VAL A 246 5.27 -39.21 -14.40
N GLU A 247 4.80 -40.44 -14.23
CA GLU A 247 4.29 -41.24 -15.35
C GLU A 247 2.96 -40.62 -15.81
N LEU A 248 3.05 -39.78 -16.85
CA LEU A 248 1.88 -39.23 -17.53
C LEU A 248 1.39 -40.24 -18.55
N ASP A 249 0.43 -41.08 -18.16
CA ASP A 249 -0.31 -41.89 -19.12
C ASP A 249 -1.30 -40.99 -19.88
N ARG A 250 -0.87 -40.49 -21.05
CA ARG A 250 -1.71 -39.71 -21.96
C ARG A 250 -2.09 -40.61 -23.14
N PRO A 251 -3.39 -40.80 -23.43
CA PRO A 251 -3.78 -41.43 -24.68
C PRO A 251 -3.29 -40.55 -25.84
N ASP A 252 -2.70 -41.17 -26.86
CA ASP A 252 -2.19 -40.45 -28.02
C ASP A 252 -3.29 -39.58 -28.64
N PRO A 253 -3.01 -38.30 -28.94
CA PRO A 253 -3.99 -37.44 -29.59
C PRO A 253 -4.34 -38.03 -30.97
N PRO A 254 -5.61 -37.93 -31.41
CA PRO A 254 -5.98 -38.39 -32.73
C PRO A 254 -5.16 -37.63 -33.78
N ILE A 255 -4.40 -38.40 -34.55
CA ILE A 255 -3.53 -37.92 -35.62
C ILE A 255 -4.43 -37.37 -36.76
N LEU A 256 -4.81 -36.10 -36.68
CA LEU A 256 -5.42 -35.40 -37.82
C LEU A 256 -4.30 -34.79 -38.69
N ILE A 257 -3.51 -35.63 -39.37
CA ILE A 257 -2.50 -35.19 -40.35
C ILE A 257 -3.21 -34.87 -41.68
N GLN A 258 -3.99 -33.80 -41.70
CA GLN A 258 -4.09 -32.98 -42.91
C GLN A 258 -4.11 -31.52 -42.48
N PRO A 259 -2.97 -30.81 -42.53
CA PRO A 259 -2.99 -29.37 -42.33
C PRO A 259 -3.90 -28.75 -43.40
N ALA A 260 -4.87 -27.94 -42.98
CA ALA A 260 -5.74 -27.22 -43.91
C ALA A 260 -4.88 -26.47 -44.93
N GLU A 261 -5.02 -26.81 -46.21
CA GLU A 261 -4.21 -26.21 -47.27
C GLU A 261 -4.63 -24.75 -47.46
N ILE A 262 -3.84 -23.81 -46.92
CA ILE A 262 -4.17 -22.38 -46.96
C ILE A 262 -4.14 -21.83 -48.40
N TYR A 263 -3.17 -22.23 -49.23
CA TYR A 263 -3.03 -21.75 -50.61
C TYR A 263 -3.35 -22.87 -51.61
N HIS A 264 -4.54 -22.81 -52.20
CA HIS A 264 -4.98 -23.81 -53.18
C HIS A 264 -4.45 -23.52 -54.58
N LYS A 265 -4.24 -24.59 -55.37
CA LYS A 265 -3.76 -24.49 -56.76
C LYS A 265 -4.80 -23.91 -57.72
N HIS A 266 -6.08 -24.10 -57.42
CA HIS A 266 -7.18 -23.79 -58.33
C HIS A 266 -8.04 -22.61 -57.88
N ILE A 267 -7.91 -22.19 -56.62
CA ILE A 267 -8.78 -21.21 -55.97
C ILE A 267 -7.90 -20.08 -55.41
N GLY A 268 -8.26 -18.85 -55.73
CA GLY A 268 -7.66 -17.64 -55.18
C GLY A 268 -8.12 -17.36 -53.76
N GLN A 269 -7.36 -16.55 -53.03
CA GLN A 269 -7.78 -16.06 -51.72
C GLN A 269 -8.99 -15.13 -51.84
N LEU A 270 -9.83 -15.14 -50.81
CA LEU A 270 -10.95 -14.22 -50.69
C LEU A 270 -10.43 -12.78 -50.52
N PRO A 271 -11.08 -11.77 -51.16
CA PRO A 271 -10.86 -10.37 -50.83
C PRO A 271 -11.03 -10.19 -49.31
N ASN A 272 -10.04 -9.56 -48.64
CA ASN A 272 -9.91 -9.40 -47.18
C ASN A 272 -9.17 -10.51 -46.41
N TYR A 273 -8.56 -11.50 -47.08
CA TYR A 273 -7.58 -12.36 -46.42
C TYR A 273 -6.40 -11.50 -45.91
N SER A 274 -6.17 -11.48 -44.60
CA SER A 274 -5.15 -10.65 -43.94
C SER A 274 -3.83 -11.39 -43.69
N GLY A 275 -3.73 -12.65 -44.09
CA GLY A 275 -2.50 -13.43 -43.95
C GLY A 275 -1.49 -13.13 -45.06
N HIS A 276 -0.28 -13.66 -44.91
CA HIS A 276 0.77 -13.51 -45.92
C HIS A 276 0.41 -14.19 -47.24
N ILE A 277 0.80 -13.63 -48.38
CA ILE A 277 0.71 -14.31 -49.70
C ILE A 277 2.12 -14.35 -50.30
N PRO A 278 2.75 -15.54 -50.41
CA PRO A 278 4.09 -15.67 -50.96
C PRO A 278 4.20 -15.10 -52.37
N GLY A 279 5.16 -14.21 -52.60
CA GLY A 279 5.46 -13.63 -53.91
C GLY A 279 4.53 -12.49 -54.37
N ALA A 280 3.46 -12.16 -53.62
CA ALA A 280 2.50 -11.12 -54.02
C ALA A 280 3.16 -9.74 -54.24
N ILE A 281 4.20 -9.41 -53.46
CA ILE A 281 4.92 -8.14 -53.59
C ILE A 281 5.66 -7.98 -54.93
N PHE A 282 5.91 -9.07 -55.66
CA PHE A 282 6.65 -9.07 -56.92
C PHE A 282 5.74 -9.25 -58.14
N ARG A 283 4.42 -9.41 -57.93
CA ARG A 283 3.44 -9.65 -58.98
C ARG A 283 2.54 -8.43 -59.14
N TYR A 284 2.29 -8.05 -60.39
CA TYR A 284 1.47 -6.89 -60.74
C TYR A 284 0.69 -7.16 -62.03
N GLY A 285 -0.42 -6.45 -62.22
CA GLY A 285 -1.24 -6.55 -63.43
C GLY A 285 -2.32 -7.63 -63.43
N ARG A 286 -2.59 -8.31 -62.30
CA ARG A 286 -3.68 -9.28 -62.14
C ARG A 286 -4.60 -8.90 -60.97
N THR A 287 -5.84 -9.41 -60.99
CA THR A 287 -6.78 -9.29 -59.86
C THR A 287 -6.32 -10.11 -58.66
N TYR A 288 -6.57 -9.64 -57.43
CA TYR A 288 -6.14 -10.28 -56.18
C TYR A 288 -6.41 -11.80 -56.10
N GLY A 289 -7.60 -12.27 -56.51
CA GLY A 289 -7.91 -13.70 -56.54
C GLY A 289 -7.03 -14.50 -57.51
N ASN A 290 -6.73 -13.94 -58.68
CA ASN A 290 -5.84 -14.60 -59.65
C ASN A 290 -4.37 -14.55 -59.22
N ASP A 291 -3.98 -13.54 -58.46
CA ASP A 291 -2.59 -13.39 -58.01
C ASP A 291 -2.23 -14.27 -56.81
N SER A 292 -3.24 -14.53 -55.96
CA SER A 292 -3.14 -15.36 -54.76
C SER A 292 -3.37 -16.85 -55.00
N ARG A 293 -3.82 -17.23 -56.20
CA ARG A 293 -3.96 -18.62 -56.64
C ARG A 293 -2.58 -19.27 -56.79
N ASP A 294 -2.43 -20.49 -56.25
CA ASP A 294 -1.16 -21.22 -56.20
C ASP A 294 0.02 -20.36 -55.69
N ALA A 295 -0.19 -19.56 -54.63
CA ALA A 295 0.85 -18.69 -54.09
C ALA A 295 2.12 -19.46 -53.66
N LYS A 296 1.98 -20.72 -53.23
CA LYS A 296 3.11 -21.62 -52.91
C LYS A 296 4.05 -21.86 -54.10
N ARG A 297 3.62 -21.62 -55.35
CA ARG A 297 4.48 -21.65 -56.54
C ARG A 297 5.75 -20.81 -56.35
N TRP A 298 5.64 -19.67 -55.66
CA TRP A 298 6.78 -18.81 -55.35
C TRP A 298 7.82 -19.49 -54.43
N LEU A 299 7.35 -20.27 -53.44
CA LEU A 299 8.23 -21.02 -52.54
C LEU A 299 8.89 -22.23 -53.22
N ARG A 300 8.28 -22.76 -54.29
CA ARG A 300 8.84 -23.84 -55.10
C ARG A 300 9.90 -23.35 -56.11
N GLY A 301 9.99 -22.05 -56.36
CA GLY A 301 10.89 -21.49 -57.37
C GLY A 301 10.37 -21.59 -58.81
N ASP A 302 9.09 -21.88 -59.00
CA ASP A 302 8.46 -22.05 -60.31
C ASP A 302 8.06 -20.67 -60.87
N PHE A 303 8.98 -19.90 -61.45
CA PHE A 303 8.73 -18.51 -61.89
C PHE A 303 8.20 -18.35 -63.33
N SER A 304 7.92 -19.44 -64.04
CA SER A 304 7.29 -19.36 -65.36
C SER A 304 5.89 -18.73 -65.27
N ASN A 305 5.39 -18.12 -66.34
CA ASN A 305 4.00 -17.66 -66.39
C ASN A 305 3.07 -18.85 -66.68
#